data_AF-A0A1D2V9D2-F1
#
_entry.id   AF-A0A1D2V9D2-F1
#
_cell.length_a   1.000
_cell.length_b   1.000
_cell.length_c   1.000
_cell.angle_alpha   90.00
_cell.angle_beta   90.00
_cell.angle_gamma   90.00
#
_symmetry.space_group_name_H-M   'P 1'
#
loop_
_entity.id
_entity.type
_entity.pdbx_description
1 polymer ?
#
loop_
_entity_poly.entity_id
_entity_poly.type
_entity_poly.pdbx_seq_one_letter_code
_entity_poly.pdbx_strand_id
1 'polypeptide(L)'
;LRRKHGKEGYLDGKTKAGEENLQLGFDEGYPVGAKLALQAGEVLGMLQMQLFLGLVPEGVSSSEAAAAQEAIRVALERAQSRLHITAVLSQQYFSERFDLLESKHPVIA
;
A
#
# COMPACT_ATOMS: atom_id res chain seq x y z
N LEU A 1 15.86 49.11 0.26
CA LEU A 1 16.24 47.68 0.34
C LEU A 1 15.50 46.88 1.42
N ARG A 2 15.24 47.38 2.65
CA ARG A 2 14.56 46.61 3.73
C ARG A 2 13.16 46.04 3.40
N ARG A 3 12.35 46.72 2.56
CA ARG A 3 10.98 46.27 2.21
C ARG A 3 10.91 45.09 1.23
N LYS A 4 11.93 44.90 0.37
CA LYS A 4 12.00 43.75 -0.56
C LYS A 4 12.34 42.47 0.21
N HIS A 5 13.36 42.52 1.07
CA HIS A 5 13.78 41.37 1.89
C HIS A 5 12.76 40.93 2.96
N GLY A 6 11.91 41.83 3.47
CA GLY A 6 10.84 41.43 4.40
C GLY A 6 9.70 40.66 3.73
N LYS A 7 9.39 40.95 2.46
CA LYS A 7 8.42 40.16 1.67
C LYS A 7 9.04 38.85 1.18
N GLU A 8 10.29 38.88 0.74
CA GLU A 8 11.05 37.67 0.37
C GLU A 8 11.20 36.73 1.57
N GLY A 9 11.59 37.21 2.75
CA GLY A 9 11.71 36.38 3.95
C GLY A 9 10.38 35.85 4.52
N TYR A 10 9.28 36.57 4.34
CA TYR A 10 7.94 36.07 4.71
C TYR A 10 7.43 35.02 3.73
N LEU A 11 7.67 35.22 2.43
CA LEU A 11 7.39 34.20 1.40
C LEU A 11 8.24 32.97 1.65
N ASP A 12 9.55 33.14 1.83
CA ASP A 12 10.53 32.09 2.10
C ASP A 12 10.17 31.31 3.38
N GLY A 13 9.79 32.01 4.46
CA GLY A 13 9.31 31.37 5.69
C GLY A 13 8.02 30.57 5.51
N LYS A 14 7.11 31.01 4.62
CA LYS A 14 5.89 30.26 4.28
C LYS A 14 6.18 29.02 3.43
N THR A 15 7.04 29.13 2.41
CA THR A 15 7.46 27.98 1.59
C THR A 15 8.21 26.97 2.43
N LYS A 16 9.18 27.43 3.22
CA LYS A 16 10.00 26.58 4.07
C LYS A 16 9.17 25.85 5.12
N ALA A 17 8.24 26.53 5.80
CA ALA A 17 7.31 25.87 6.71
C ALA A 17 6.39 24.87 6.00
N GLY A 18 5.98 25.14 4.76
CA GLY A 18 5.20 24.20 3.95
C GLY A 18 5.99 22.94 3.57
N GLU A 19 7.25 23.11 3.15
CA GLU A 19 8.17 22.03 2.80
C GLU A 19 8.55 21.19 4.01
N GLU A 20 8.88 21.83 5.14
CA GLU A 20 9.21 21.15 6.40
C GLU A 20 8.02 20.29 6.89
N ASN A 21 6.80 20.83 6.87
CA ASN A 21 5.61 20.06 7.28
C ASN A 21 5.27 18.93 6.30
N LEU A 22 5.48 19.12 4.99
CA LEU A 22 5.29 18.06 3.99
C LEU A 22 6.29 16.91 4.19
N GLN A 23 7.56 17.25 4.41
CA GLN A 23 8.62 16.26 4.63
C GLN A 23 8.38 15.49 5.93
N LEU A 24 8.00 16.19 7.01
CA LEU A 24 7.60 15.56 8.27
C LEU A 24 6.46 14.55 8.07
N GLY A 25 5.39 14.94 7.37
CA GLY A 25 4.28 14.04 7.07
C GLY A 25 4.69 12.84 6.22
N PHE A 26 5.63 13.01 5.28
CA PHE A 26 6.20 11.90 4.51
C PHE A 26 7.04 10.98 5.39
N ASP A 27 7.93 11.52 6.20
CA ASP A 27 8.83 10.74 7.07
C ASP A 27 8.04 9.92 8.10
N GLU A 28 6.91 10.45 8.58
CA GLU A 28 5.98 9.74 9.47
C GLU A 28 5.19 8.65 8.73
N GLY A 29 4.66 8.94 7.53
CA GLY A 29 3.80 8.02 6.79
C GLY A 29 4.54 6.94 6.00
N TYR A 30 5.75 7.22 5.53
CA TYR A 30 6.52 6.34 4.64
C TYR A 30 6.83 4.97 5.26
N PRO A 31 7.29 4.85 6.53
CA PRO A 31 7.55 3.55 7.14
C PRO A 31 6.30 2.68 7.24
N VAL A 32 5.14 3.28 7.53
CA VAL A 32 3.86 2.57 7.61
C VAL A 32 3.44 2.09 6.22
N GLY A 33 3.47 2.96 5.22
CA GLY A 33 3.18 2.60 3.82
C GLY A 33 4.10 1.51 3.29
N ALA A 34 5.40 1.57 3.61
CA ALA A 34 6.38 0.56 3.22
C ALA A 34 6.08 -0.82 3.84
N LYS A 35 5.69 -0.86 5.12
CA LYS A 35 5.30 -2.10 5.80
C LYS A 35 4.08 -2.74 5.14
N LEU A 36 3.07 -1.93 4.80
CA LEU A 36 1.87 -2.40 4.11
C LEU A 36 2.18 -2.91 2.70
N ALA A 37 3.03 -2.18 1.96
CA ALA A 37 3.47 -2.59 0.63
C ALA A 37 4.25 -3.91 0.68
N LEU A 38 5.08 -4.13 1.70
CA LEU A 38 5.80 -5.39 1.89
C LEU A 38 4.81 -6.56 2.11
N GLN A 39 3.84 -6.41 3.01
CA GLN A 39 2.84 -7.44 3.30
C GLN A 39 1.98 -7.75 2.06
N ALA A 40 1.58 -6.72 1.32
CA ALA A 40 0.87 -6.90 0.05
C ALA A 40 1.73 -7.64 -0.98
N GLY A 41 3.00 -7.25 -1.10
CA GLY A 41 3.97 -7.87 -1.99
C GLY A 41 4.24 -9.34 -1.67
N GLU A 42 4.32 -9.70 -0.39
CA GLU A 42 4.48 -11.09 0.06
C GLU A 42 3.32 -11.97 -0.41
N VAL A 43 2.08 -11.53 -0.20
CA VAL A 43 0.88 -12.30 -0.63
C VAL A 43 0.84 -12.45 -2.15
N LEU A 44 1.09 -11.37 -2.90
CA LEU A 44 1.11 -11.40 -4.35
C LEU A 44 2.23 -12.31 -4.88
N GLY A 45 3.42 -12.21 -4.29
CA GLY A 45 4.58 -13.01 -4.66
C GLY A 45 4.37 -14.49 -4.41
N MET A 46 3.78 -14.88 -3.28
CA MET A 46 3.47 -16.29 -2.99
C MET A 46 2.49 -16.88 -4.01
N LEU A 47 1.41 -16.16 -4.32
CA LEU A 47 0.42 -16.60 -5.30
C LEU A 47 1.01 -16.70 -6.72
N GLN A 48 1.83 -15.73 -7.13
CA GLN A 48 2.54 -15.75 -8.41
C GLN A 48 3.51 -16.92 -8.48
N MET A 49 4.28 -17.17 -7.43
CA MET A 49 5.24 -18.27 -7.36
C MET A 49 4.54 -19.63 -7.45
N GLN A 50 3.44 -19.82 -6.72
CA GLN A 50 2.65 -21.06 -6.79
C GLN A 50 2.10 -21.31 -8.20
N LEU A 51 1.61 -20.26 -8.87
CA LEU A 51 1.12 -20.37 -10.24
C LEU A 51 2.24 -20.68 -11.23
N PHE A 52 3.37 -19.99 -11.12
CA PHE A 52 4.52 -20.13 -12.01
C PHE A 52 5.18 -21.51 -11.90
N LEU A 53 5.42 -21.98 -10.67
CA LEU A 53 6.00 -23.30 -10.41
C LEU A 53 4.99 -24.44 -10.57
N GLY A 54 3.70 -24.12 -10.69
CA GLY A 54 2.62 -25.10 -10.71
C GLY A 54 2.60 -25.97 -9.45
N LEU A 55 2.79 -25.35 -8.29
CA LEU A 55 2.76 -26.07 -7.01
C LEU A 55 1.34 -26.56 -6.74
N VAL A 56 1.16 -27.87 -6.79
CA VAL A 56 -0.07 -28.58 -6.40
C VAL A 56 0.27 -29.67 -5.40
N PRO A 57 -0.66 -30.03 -4.50
CA PRO A 57 -0.45 -31.09 -3.52
C PRO A 57 -0.05 -32.41 -4.20
N GLU A 58 0.85 -33.18 -3.61
CA GLU A 58 1.15 -34.52 -4.13
C GLU A 58 -0.03 -35.47 -3.93
N GLY A 59 -0.21 -36.41 -4.87
CA GLY A 59 -1.27 -37.42 -4.80
C GLY A 59 -2.66 -36.98 -5.28
N VAL A 60 -2.81 -35.76 -5.79
CA VAL A 60 -4.06 -35.32 -6.43
C VAL A 60 -4.15 -35.72 -7.90
N SER A 61 -5.38 -35.94 -8.36
CA SER A 61 -5.68 -36.22 -9.75
C SER A 61 -5.35 -35.03 -10.66
N SER A 62 -5.13 -35.28 -11.96
CA SER A 62 -4.89 -34.19 -12.93
C SER A 62 -6.04 -33.17 -13.00
N SER A 63 -7.27 -33.58 -12.67
CA SER A 63 -8.43 -32.69 -12.62
C SER A 63 -8.39 -31.78 -11.39
N GLU A 64 -8.00 -32.31 -10.22
CA GLU A 64 -7.87 -31.53 -8.99
C GLU A 64 -6.70 -30.56 -9.06
N ALA A 65 -5.60 -30.97 -9.69
CA ALA A 65 -4.46 -30.09 -9.93
C ALA A 65 -4.86 -28.88 -10.80
N ALA A 66 -5.60 -29.12 -11.89
CA ALA A 66 -6.10 -28.03 -12.74
C ALA A 66 -7.06 -27.10 -11.99
N ALA A 67 -7.95 -27.65 -11.17
CA ALA A 67 -8.87 -26.85 -10.35
C ALA A 67 -8.12 -25.99 -9.30
N ALA A 68 -7.08 -26.54 -8.67
CA ALA A 68 -6.24 -25.81 -7.72
C ALA A 68 -5.47 -24.67 -8.40
N GLN A 69 -4.90 -24.91 -9.60
CA GLN A 69 -4.25 -23.85 -10.36
C GLN A 69 -5.20 -22.73 -10.75
N GLU A 70 -6.42 -23.07 -11.17
CA GLU A 70 -7.44 -22.07 -11.49
C GLU A 70 -7.86 -21.27 -10.24
N ALA A 71 -7.99 -21.93 -9.09
CA ALA A 71 -8.27 -21.26 -7.82
C ALA A 71 -7.17 -20.28 -7.43
N ILE A 72 -5.89 -20.65 -7.60
CA ILE A 72 -4.74 -19.76 -7.37
C ILE A 72 -4.77 -18.56 -8.32
N ARG A 73 -5.09 -18.78 -9.60
CA ARG A 73 -5.22 -17.71 -10.60
C ARG A 73 -6.30 -16.70 -10.20
N VAL A 74 -7.49 -17.18 -9.85
CA VAL A 74 -8.60 -16.32 -9.39
C VAL A 74 -8.24 -15.61 -8.09
N ALA A 75 -7.54 -16.27 -7.16
CA ALA A 75 -7.06 -15.66 -5.93
C ALA A 75 -6.06 -14.53 -6.21
N LEU A 76 -5.14 -14.72 -7.17
CA LEU A 76 -4.19 -13.71 -7.60
C LEU A 76 -4.88 -12.47 -8.19
N GLU A 77 -5.84 -12.65 -9.09
CA GLU A 77 -6.60 -11.53 -9.69
C GLU A 77 -7.36 -10.72 -8.62
N ARG A 78 -7.96 -11.42 -7.65
CA ARG A 78 -8.63 -10.77 -6.50
C ARG A 78 -7.64 -10.04 -5.61
N ALA A 79 -6.50 -10.65 -5.32
CA ALA A 79 -5.45 -10.07 -4.48
C ALA A 79 -4.87 -8.82 -5.15
N GLN A 80 -4.61 -8.83 -6.46
CA GLN A 80 -4.13 -7.67 -7.21
C GLN A 80 -5.11 -6.49 -7.11
N SER A 81 -6.41 -6.76 -7.20
CA SER A 81 -7.43 -5.71 -7.09
C SER A 81 -7.56 -5.17 -5.65
N ARG A 82 -7.53 -6.06 -4.65
CA ARG A 82 -7.76 -5.70 -3.24
C ARG A 82 -6.54 -5.12 -2.53
N LEU A 83 -5.35 -5.57 -2.90
CA LEU A 83 -4.08 -5.13 -2.32
C LEU A 83 -3.45 -3.99 -3.12
N HIS A 84 -4.13 -3.50 -4.17
CA HIS A 84 -3.71 -2.30 -4.86
C HIS A 84 -3.64 -1.13 -3.87
N ILE A 85 -2.61 -0.29 -3.99
CA ILE A 85 -2.33 0.76 -3.00
C ILE A 85 -3.49 1.74 -2.82
N THR A 86 -4.28 1.99 -3.87
CA THR A 86 -5.48 2.84 -3.78
C THR A 86 -6.65 2.18 -3.04
N ALA A 87 -6.72 0.85 -3.03
CA ALA A 87 -7.73 0.11 -2.29
C ALA A 87 -7.35 -0.01 -0.81
N VAL A 88 -6.06 -0.23 -0.53
CA VAL A 88 -5.51 -0.31 0.83
C VAL A 88 -5.52 1.07 1.48
N LEU A 89 -4.88 2.08 0.89
CA LEU A 89 -4.80 3.43 1.45
C LEU A 89 -6.01 4.31 1.11
N SER A 90 -7.19 3.70 0.98
CA SER A 90 -8.42 4.43 0.68
C SER A 90 -8.82 5.33 1.85
N GLN A 91 -9.25 6.56 1.55
CA GLN A 91 -9.76 7.53 2.53
C GLN A 91 -10.97 7.00 3.33
N GLN A 92 -11.59 5.90 2.90
CA GLN A 92 -12.65 5.22 3.65
C GLN A 92 -12.16 4.56 4.95
N TYR A 93 -10.85 4.32 5.09
CA TYR A 93 -10.26 3.68 6.27
C TYR A 93 -9.32 4.59 7.05
N PHE A 94 -8.92 5.72 6.46
CA PHE A 94 -7.92 6.61 7.04
C PHE A 94 -8.44 8.04 7.11
N SER A 95 -8.13 8.72 8.22
CA SER A 95 -8.33 10.16 8.36
C SER A 95 -7.35 10.93 7.48
N GLU A 96 -7.54 12.25 7.37
CA GLU A 96 -6.58 13.16 6.71
C GLU A 96 -5.18 13.14 7.37
N ARG A 97 -5.06 12.58 8.57
CA ARG A 97 -3.80 12.40 9.30
C ARG A 97 -3.24 10.98 9.20
N PHE A 98 -3.78 10.14 8.31
CA PHE A 98 -3.42 8.72 8.16
C PHE A 98 -3.66 7.85 9.41
N ASP A 99 -4.45 8.34 10.37
CA ASP A 99 -4.95 7.53 11.46
C ASP A 99 -6.03 6.58 10.95
N LEU A 100 -6.01 5.32 11.40
CA LEU A 100 -7.08 4.38 11.14
C LEU A 100 -8.38 4.90 11.76
N LEU A 101 -9.43 4.95 10.95
CA LEU A 101 -10.79 5.18 11.45
C LEU A 101 -11.20 3.98 12.31
N GLU A 102 -12.15 4.14 13.25
CA GLU A 102 -12.63 3.05 14.12
C GLU A 102 -13.19 1.82 13.36
N SER A 103 -13.32 1.92 12.04
CA SER A 103 -13.65 0.83 11.15
C SER A 103 -12.48 -0.17 11.02
N LYS A 104 -12.77 -1.47 11.11
CA LYS A 104 -11.78 -2.52 10.83
C LYS A 104 -11.30 -2.43 9.39
N HIS A 105 -10.04 -2.07 9.20
CA HIS A 105 -9.39 -2.11 7.89
C HIS A 105 -9.24 -3.58 7.46
N PRO A 106 -9.64 -3.96 6.22
CA PRO A 106 -9.73 -5.36 5.80
C PRO A 106 -8.37 -6.11 5.78
N VAL A 107 -7.27 -5.37 5.73
CA VAL A 107 -5.89 -5.90 5.66
C VAL A 107 -5.05 -5.56 6.90
N ILE A 108 -5.46 -4.56 7.69
CA ILE A 108 -4.67 -4.03 8.81
C ILE A 108 -5.51 -4.32 10.05
N ALA A 109 -5.19 -5.43 10.70
CA ALA A 109 -5.86 -5.92 11.90
C ALA A 109 -5.23 -5.33 13.16
#